data_AF-A0A841WQF8-F1
#
_entry.id   AF-A0A841WQF8-F1
#
_cell.length_a   1.000
_cell.length_b   1.000
_cell.length_c   1.000
_cell.angle_alpha   90.00
_cell.angle_beta   90.00
_cell.angle_gamma   90.00
#
_symmetry.space_group_name_H-M   'P 1'
#
loop_
_entity.id
_entity.type
_entity.pdbx_description
1 polymer ?
#
loop_
_entity_poly.entity_id
_entity_poly.type
_entity_poly.pdbx_seq_one_letter_code
_entity_poly.pdbx_strand_id
1 'polypeptide(L)'
;MKIGVYSYFIKNQARIFTALVLTGILSVSSGLTLIKDARAASANLSLETSSDVSKDNTKSNRLPRPVANAVLQDLASREGISTRELKITNYNQQTWSNGCLELPQPDEACTEALVSGWRVVVSNGRENWIYHTDSNGRSLRLASANTPSNQLPTSIKNAVLQAASKRLQQPISQLTIVESQQQTWRNGCLELANPDEFCTQALVPGWRVVVSGRQQTLVYHTNQTGSVVRLNQKPNQSTLTPVTIPVSELPPPLDRDVVFRQISSGGFAGTTYETVLLRNGQLIRVRIGDANDSERSVRRVSVQQVRQFLRSLERYKFTQFRNLSYPAPGGAADYITYTLTSQKNTVQYNDISQNNLPSNLQVVVKAWNQITASAQ
;
A
#
# COMPACT_ATOMS: atom_id res chain seq x y z
N MET A 1 -2.96 -67.13 19.68
CA MET A 1 -3.32 -67.78 18.40
C MET A 1 -4.58 -68.59 18.59
N LYS A 2 -5.74 -68.07 18.17
CA LYS A 2 -6.96 -68.84 17.88
C LYS A 2 -8.04 -67.94 17.26
N ILE A 3 -8.53 -68.41 16.12
CA ILE A 3 -9.92 -68.34 15.61
C ILE A 3 -10.39 -67.04 14.95
N GLY A 4 -11.01 -67.18 13.76
CA GLY A 4 -12.19 -66.37 13.45
C GLY A 4 -12.48 -66.04 11.98
N VAL A 5 -12.86 -67.06 11.20
CA VAL A 5 -13.80 -67.09 10.04
C VAL A 5 -14.88 -65.98 10.11
N TYR A 6 -15.43 -65.34 9.06
CA TYR A 6 -16.13 -65.86 7.87
C TYR A 6 -16.44 -64.70 6.88
N SER A 7 -16.54 -65.07 5.61
CA SER A 7 -17.00 -64.33 4.43
C SER A 7 -18.47 -63.85 4.49
N TYR A 8 -18.85 -62.80 3.73
CA TYR A 8 -19.63 -62.94 2.49
C TYR A 8 -19.87 -61.63 1.73
N PHE A 9 -19.88 -61.77 0.40
CA PHE A 9 -20.28 -60.82 -0.65
C PHE A 9 -21.75 -60.33 -0.52
N ILE A 10 -22.10 -59.20 -1.15
CA ILE A 10 -22.90 -59.11 -2.40
C ILE A 10 -23.25 -57.64 -2.75
N LYS A 11 -23.40 -57.45 -4.06
CA LYS A 11 -23.60 -56.28 -4.93
C LYS A 11 -25.09 -56.02 -5.20
N ASN A 12 -25.54 -54.77 -5.35
CA ASN A 12 -26.65 -54.30 -6.23
C ASN A 12 -26.91 -52.79 -5.98
N GLN A 13 -26.88 -51.88 -6.96
CA GLN A 13 -27.81 -51.57 -8.07
C GLN A 13 -29.18 -50.96 -7.70
N ALA A 14 -29.47 -49.85 -8.41
CA ALA A 14 -30.75 -49.26 -8.83
C ALA A 14 -31.33 -48.02 -8.10
N ARG A 15 -31.74 -47.07 -8.95
CA ARG A 15 -32.31 -45.73 -8.74
C ARG A 15 -33.83 -45.78 -8.49
N ILE A 16 -34.40 -44.84 -7.72
CA ILE A 16 -35.79 -44.39 -7.85
C ILE A 16 -35.89 -42.88 -7.54
N PHE A 17 -36.51 -42.11 -8.45
CA PHE A 17 -36.98 -40.73 -8.29
C PHE A 17 -38.43 -40.75 -7.79
N THR A 18 -38.82 -39.82 -6.91
CA THR A 18 -40.23 -39.60 -6.55
C THR A 18 -40.52 -38.09 -6.45
N ALA A 19 -41.49 -37.64 -7.23
CA ALA A 19 -42.05 -36.29 -7.23
C ALA A 19 -43.38 -36.28 -6.47
N LEU A 20 -43.70 -35.17 -5.79
CA LEU A 20 -44.94 -34.96 -5.04
C LEU A 20 -45.62 -33.68 -5.52
N VAL A 21 -46.84 -33.85 -6.07
CA VAL A 21 -47.79 -32.78 -6.41
C VAL A 21 -49.01 -33.00 -5.52
N LEU A 22 -49.49 -31.97 -4.82
CA LEU A 22 -50.81 -31.99 -4.21
C LEU A 22 -51.49 -30.60 -4.33
N THR A 23 -52.58 -30.59 -5.06
CA THR A 23 -53.57 -29.50 -5.20
C THR A 23 -54.66 -29.61 -4.12
N GLY A 24 -55.22 -28.49 -3.68
CA GLY A 24 -56.44 -28.47 -2.87
C GLY A 24 -57.02 -27.07 -2.66
N ILE A 25 -58.05 -26.74 -3.45
CA ILE A 25 -58.93 -25.56 -3.32
C ILE A 25 -60.15 -25.97 -2.50
N LEU A 26 -60.57 -25.18 -1.49
CA LEU A 26 -61.98 -25.08 -1.08
C LEU A 26 -62.27 -23.69 -0.49
N SER A 27 -63.08 -22.93 -1.24
CA SER A 27 -63.87 -21.78 -0.83
C SER A 27 -65.06 -22.20 0.05
N VAL A 28 -65.58 -21.30 0.91
CA VAL A 28 -67.02 -20.95 1.05
C VAL A 28 -67.22 -19.79 2.05
N SER A 29 -68.21 -18.99 1.68
CA SER A 29 -68.77 -17.69 2.11
C SER A 29 -69.16 -17.43 3.58
N SER A 30 -69.21 -16.13 3.91
CA SER A 30 -70.28 -15.36 4.64
C SER A 30 -69.64 -14.43 5.69
N GLY A 31 -69.93 -13.14 5.84
CA GLY A 31 -70.92 -12.26 5.24
C GLY A 31 -70.57 -10.79 5.54
N LEU A 32 -71.20 -9.89 4.78
CA LEU A 32 -71.10 -8.43 4.93
C LEU A 32 -72.17 -7.93 5.90
N THR A 33 -71.77 -7.15 6.91
CA THR A 33 -72.63 -6.15 7.57
C THR A 33 -71.82 -4.89 7.91
N LEU A 34 -72.36 -3.74 7.48
CA LEU A 34 -71.98 -2.35 7.87
C LEU A 34 -72.02 -2.20 9.42
N ILE A 35 -71.45 -1.20 10.10
CA ILE A 35 -71.51 0.29 10.02
C ILE A 35 -70.34 0.78 10.94
N LYS A 36 -69.58 1.87 10.73
CA LYS A 36 -69.91 3.29 11.00
C LYS A 36 -68.63 4.12 10.83
N ASP A 37 -68.70 5.21 10.07
CA ASP A 37 -67.61 6.19 9.97
C ASP A 37 -67.37 6.92 11.30
N ALA A 38 -66.11 7.16 11.62
CA ALA A 38 -65.67 8.25 12.49
C ALA A 38 -64.46 8.94 11.83
N ARG A 39 -64.63 10.23 11.50
CA ARG A 39 -63.57 11.12 11.04
C ARG A 39 -62.65 11.46 12.21
N ALA A 40 -61.35 11.33 12.01
CA ALA A 40 -60.33 12.04 12.78
C ALA A 40 -59.36 12.74 11.82
N ALA A 41 -58.90 13.91 12.27
CA ALA A 41 -58.38 15.02 11.49
C ALA A 41 -57.14 14.74 10.64
N SER A 42 -57.05 15.46 9.52
CA SER A 42 -55.90 15.58 8.65
C SER A 42 -54.68 16.14 9.40
N ALA A 43 -53.69 15.31 9.68
CA ALA A 43 -52.33 15.78 9.78
C ALA A 43 -51.77 15.86 8.36
N ASN A 44 -51.56 17.08 7.87
CA ASN A 44 -50.79 17.32 6.65
C ASN A 44 -49.37 16.79 6.87
N LEU A 45 -49.08 15.59 6.35
CA LEU A 45 -47.74 15.25 5.91
C LEU A 45 -47.80 15.08 4.40
N SER A 46 -47.47 16.18 3.73
CA SER A 46 -46.99 16.18 2.36
C SER A 46 -45.90 15.10 2.23
N LEU A 47 -46.23 14.03 1.52
CA LEU A 47 -45.27 13.14 0.89
C LEU A 47 -44.55 13.95 -0.19
N GLU A 48 -43.57 14.74 0.23
CA GLU A 48 -42.55 15.21 -0.69
C GLU A 48 -41.69 13.99 -1.05
N THR A 49 -42.00 13.46 -2.23
CA THR A 49 -41.06 12.64 -3.00
C THR A 49 -39.90 13.56 -3.36
N SER A 50 -38.97 13.74 -2.42
CA SER A 50 -37.63 14.20 -2.71
C SER A 50 -36.87 12.97 -3.17
N SER A 51 -36.95 12.69 -4.47
CA SER A 51 -35.91 11.96 -5.18
C SER A 51 -34.64 12.82 -5.16
N ASP A 52 -34.04 12.95 -3.98
CA ASP A 52 -32.65 13.37 -3.86
C ASP A 52 -31.83 12.09 -3.97
N VAL A 53 -31.56 11.75 -5.22
CA VAL A 53 -30.43 10.90 -5.58
C VAL A 53 -29.21 11.64 -5.03
N SER A 54 -28.83 11.33 -3.80
CA SER A 54 -27.53 11.69 -3.23
C SER A 54 -26.45 11.08 -4.11
N LYS A 55 -26.09 11.81 -5.16
CA LYS A 55 -24.75 11.80 -5.71
C LYS A 55 -23.84 12.42 -4.66
N ASP A 56 -23.52 11.66 -3.62
CA ASP A 56 -22.28 11.86 -2.89
C ASP A 56 -21.33 10.73 -3.26
N ASN A 57 -20.82 10.83 -4.49
CA ASN A 57 -19.71 10.02 -4.97
C ASN A 57 -18.42 10.83 -4.83
N THR A 58 -18.24 11.42 -3.64
CA THR A 58 -16.99 12.03 -3.19
C THR A 58 -16.40 11.08 -2.17
N LYS A 59 -15.41 10.28 -2.58
CA LYS A 59 -14.66 9.36 -1.70
C LYS A 59 -14.12 10.12 -0.49
N SER A 60 -14.86 10.09 0.61
CA SER A 60 -14.39 10.53 1.90
C SER A 60 -13.40 9.48 2.39
N ASN A 61 -12.11 9.78 2.31
CA ASN A 61 -11.02 9.00 2.91
C ASN A 61 -11.04 9.07 4.45
N ARG A 62 -12.22 9.12 5.06
CA ARG A 62 -12.45 9.32 6.50
C ARG A 62 -13.14 8.10 7.07
N LEU A 63 -12.64 7.61 8.21
CA LEU A 63 -13.23 6.49 8.93
C LEU A 63 -14.71 6.80 9.29
N PRO A 64 -15.68 5.96 8.90
CA PRO A 64 -17.07 6.14 9.27
C PRO A 64 -17.24 6.15 10.79
N ARG A 65 -18.03 7.08 11.31
CA ARG A 65 -18.32 7.17 12.75
C ARG A 65 -18.83 5.85 13.37
N PRO A 66 -19.69 5.07 12.69
CA PRO A 66 -20.12 3.77 13.21
C PRO A 66 -18.95 2.80 13.44
N VAL A 67 -18.00 2.74 12.49
CA VAL A 67 -16.80 1.89 12.60
C VAL A 67 -15.91 2.36 13.75
N ALA A 68 -15.63 3.67 13.84
CA ALA A 68 -14.81 4.24 14.90
C ALA A 68 -15.39 3.94 16.30
N ASN A 69 -16.71 4.13 16.47
CA ASN A 69 -17.39 3.89 17.73
C ASN A 69 -17.40 2.40 18.10
N ALA A 70 -17.66 1.51 17.13
CA ALA A 70 -17.67 0.07 17.35
C ALA A 70 -16.30 -0.43 17.84
N VAL A 71 -15.22 0.01 17.20
CA VAL A 71 -13.84 -0.35 17.57
C VAL A 71 -13.46 0.16 18.96
N LEU A 72 -13.74 1.43 19.26
CA LEU A 72 -13.43 2.01 20.58
C LEU A 72 -14.23 1.34 21.71
N GLN A 73 -15.50 1.03 21.46
CA GLN A 73 -16.38 0.40 22.44
C GLN A 73 -15.98 -1.07 22.71
N ASP A 74 -15.66 -1.83 21.67
CA ASP A 74 -15.21 -3.21 21.81
C ASP A 74 -13.88 -3.26 22.58
N LEU A 75 -12.92 -2.39 22.24
CA LEU A 75 -11.64 -2.35 22.94
C LEU A 75 -11.78 -1.92 24.41
N ALA A 76 -12.59 -0.89 24.68
CA ALA A 76 -12.89 -0.46 26.05
C ALA A 76 -13.47 -1.59 26.89
N SER A 77 -14.34 -2.41 26.29
CA SER A 77 -14.98 -3.55 26.96
C SER A 77 -14.00 -4.70 27.22
N ARG A 78 -13.08 -4.98 26.28
CA ARG A 78 -12.08 -6.06 26.41
C ARG A 78 -11.01 -5.75 27.45
N GLU A 79 -10.46 -4.53 27.41
CA GLU A 79 -9.30 -4.15 28.22
C GLU A 79 -9.70 -3.43 29.53
N GLY A 80 -10.99 -3.13 29.71
CA GLY A 80 -11.47 -2.37 30.87
C GLY A 80 -10.98 -0.92 30.88
N ILE A 81 -10.64 -0.35 29.72
CA ILE A 81 -10.13 1.01 29.56
C ILE A 81 -11.27 1.95 29.18
N SER A 82 -11.29 3.17 29.75
CA SER A 82 -12.27 4.20 29.35
C SER A 82 -12.09 4.59 27.88
N THR A 83 -13.19 4.71 27.12
CA THR A 83 -13.15 5.19 25.73
C THR A 83 -12.53 6.58 25.57
N ARG A 84 -12.50 7.38 26.64
CA ARG A 84 -11.84 8.71 26.66
C ARG A 84 -10.31 8.63 26.65
N GLU A 85 -9.76 7.51 27.11
CA GLU A 85 -8.31 7.25 27.13
C GLU A 85 -7.84 6.62 25.81
N LEU A 86 -8.77 6.10 25.01
CA LEU A 86 -8.50 5.47 23.72
C LEU A 86 -8.55 6.50 22.58
N LYS A 87 -7.55 6.46 21.70
CA LYS A 87 -7.45 7.30 20.52
C LYS A 87 -7.20 6.45 19.29
N ILE A 88 -7.99 6.67 18.24
CA ILE A 88 -7.68 6.11 16.91
C ILE A 88 -6.51 6.91 16.34
N THR A 89 -5.37 6.25 16.15
CA THR A 89 -4.13 6.88 15.66
C THR A 89 -3.93 6.69 14.16
N ASN A 90 -4.55 5.67 13.56
CA ASN A 90 -4.47 5.39 12.13
C ASN A 90 -5.67 4.57 11.64
N TYR A 91 -6.05 4.71 10.38
CA TYR A 91 -7.02 3.85 9.72
C TYR A 91 -6.81 3.81 8.20
N ASN A 92 -7.16 2.69 7.57
CA ASN A 92 -7.10 2.53 6.13
C ASN A 92 -8.27 1.65 5.64
N GLN A 93 -8.88 2.00 4.51
CA GLN A 93 -9.91 1.18 3.90
C GLN A 93 -9.26 0.01 3.16
N GLN A 94 -9.64 -1.22 3.50
CA GLN A 94 -9.05 -2.45 2.97
C GLN A 94 -10.15 -3.41 2.51
N THR A 95 -9.85 -4.28 1.54
CA THR A 95 -10.69 -5.42 1.18
C THR A 95 -10.04 -6.69 1.69
N TRP A 96 -10.78 -7.45 2.49
CA TRP A 96 -10.34 -8.70 3.10
C TRP A 96 -10.61 -9.87 2.16
N SER A 97 -9.70 -10.85 2.14
CA SER A 97 -9.82 -12.03 1.28
C SER A 97 -10.82 -13.09 1.78
N ASN A 98 -11.36 -12.95 2.98
CA ASN A 98 -12.35 -13.88 3.55
C ASN A 98 -13.32 -13.21 4.54
N GLY A 99 -14.39 -13.92 4.90
CA GLY A 99 -15.44 -13.48 5.82
C GLY A 99 -14.98 -13.29 7.27
N CYS A 100 -13.81 -13.81 7.63
CA CYS A 100 -13.18 -13.62 8.94
C CYS A 100 -12.21 -12.44 8.94
N LEU A 101 -12.26 -11.56 7.94
CA LEU A 101 -11.42 -10.37 7.87
C LEU A 101 -9.92 -10.71 7.98
N GLU A 102 -9.52 -11.87 7.42
CA GLU A 102 -8.16 -12.42 7.47
C GLU A 102 -7.65 -12.80 8.88
N LEU A 103 -8.56 -12.91 9.85
CA LEU A 103 -8.28 -13.26 11.25
C LEU A 103 -9.16 -14.44 11.71
N PRO A 104 -9.00 -15.64 11.12
CA PRO A 104 -9.72 -16.83 11.57
C PRO A 104 -9.34 -17.20 13.01
N GLN A 105 -10.33 -17.55 13.83
CA GLN A 105 -10.07 -18.21 15.11
C GLN A 105 -9.72 -19.70 14.90
N PRO A 106 -9.09 -20.36 15.88
CA PRO A 106 -8.93 -21.81 15.83
C PRO A 106 -10.27 -22.50 15.58
N ASP A 107 -10.27 -23.45 14.65
CA ASP A 107 -11.45 -24.25 14.24
C ASP A 107 -12.62 -23.44 13.63
N GLU A 108 -12.40 -22.18 13.24
CA GLU A 108 -13.40 -21.36 12.57
C GLU A 108 -13.35 -21.50 11.05
N ALA A 109 -14.49 -21.86 10.44
CA ALA A 109 -14.64 -21.87 8.99
C ALA A 109 -15.02 -20.48 8.46
N CYS A 110 -14.18 -19.92 7.60
CA CYS A 110 -14.38 -18.60 7.00
C CYS A 110 -14.86 -18.71 5.56
N THR A 111 -15.82 -17.87 5.16
CA THR A 111 -16.24 -17.80 3.75
C THR A 111 -15.13 -17.21 2.88
N GLU A 112 -14.96 -17.67 1.64
CA GLU A 112 -14.01 -17.10 0.67
C GLU A 112 -14.50 -15.80 -0.01
N ALA A 113 -15.53 -15.16 0.54
CA ALA A 113 -16.07 -13.91 0.03
C ALA A 113 -15.14 -12.73 0.35
N LEU A 114 -14.93 -11.84 -0.64
CA LEU A 114 -14.24 -10.57 -0.43
C LEU A 114 -15.11 -9.63 0.41
N VAL A 115 -14.54 -9.08 1.48
CA VAL A 115 -15.26 -8.17 2.38
C VAL A 115 -14.60 -6.80 2.38
N SER A 116 -15.30 -5.77 1.90
CA SER A 116 -14.83 -4.38 2.05
C SER A 116 -14.92 -3.93 3.50
N GLY A 117 -13.90 -3.22 3.97
CA GLY A 117 -13.75 -2.93 5.39
C GLY A 117 -12.67 -1.92 5.74
N TRP A 118 -12.32 -1.85 7.02
CA TRP A 118 -11.32 -0.93 7.56
C TRP A 118 -10.35 -1.62 8.49
N ARG A 119 -9.05 -1.31 8.30
CA ARG A 119 -8.02 -1.56 9.30
C ARG A 119 -7.90 -0.33 10.19
N VAL A 120 -8.10 -0.47 11.50
CA VAL A 120 -8.13 0.64 12.47
C VAL A 120 -7.11 0.40 13.56
N VAL A 121 -6.30 1.41 13.90
CA VAL A 121 -5.30 1.35 14.98
C VAL A 121 -5.76 2.25 16.12
N VAL A 122 -5.87 1.68 17.31
CA VAL A 122 -6.26 2.37 18.55
C VAL A 122 -5.08 2.38 19.51
N SER A 123 -4.88 3.46 20.26
CA SER A 123 -3.85 3.61 21.27
C SER A 123 -4.41 4.18 22.56
N ASN A 124 -3.90 3.73 23.71
CA ASN A 124 -4.11 4.39 25.01
C ASN A 124 -2.89 5.24 25.42
N GLY A 125 -1.90 5.40 24.52
CA GLY A 125 -0.62 6.07 24.78
C GLY A 125 0.49 5.15 25.33
N ARG A 126 0.17 3.93 25.77
CA ARG A 126 1.13 2.91 26.22
C ARG A 126 1.18 1.71 25.27
N GLU A 127 0.01 1.27 24.82
CA GLU A 127 -0.22 0.10 24.00
C GLU A 127 -1.02 0.48 22.75
N ASN A 128 -0.97 -0.37 21.73
CA ASN A 128 -1.74 -0.21 20.51
C ASN A 128 -2.43 -1.51 20.10
N TRP A 129 -3.65 -1.36 19.61
CA TRP A 129 -4.52 -2.44 19.15
C TRP A 129 -4.89 -2.22 17.69
N ILE A 130 -4.82 -3.29 16.89
CA ILE A 130 -5.20 -3.26 15.47
C ILE A 130 -6.50 -4.02 15.29
N TYR A 131 -7.51 -3.35 14.74
CA TYR A 131 -8.79 -3.93 14.38
C TYR A 131 -8.93 -4.07 12.88
N HIS A 132 -9.45 -5.20 12.44
CA HIS A 132 -10.03 -5.37 11.11
C HIS A 132 -11.54 -5.31 11.25
N THR A 133 -12.20 -4.55 10.39
CA THR A 133 -13.66 -4.35 10.44
C THR A 133 -14.26 -4.47 9.05
N ASP A 134 -15.55 -4.75 8.94
CA ASP A 134 -16.31 -4.56 7.69
C ASP A 134 -16.61 -3.07 7.44
N SER A 135 -17.28 -2.75 6.34
CA SER A 135 -17.50 -1.35 5.91
C SER A 135 -18.32 -0.52 6.88
N ASN A 136 -19.07 -1.15 7.79
CA ASN A 136 -20.03 -0.48 8.69
C ASN A 136 -19.75 -0.71 10.19
N GLY A 137 -18.74 -1.52 10.53
CA GLY A 137 -18.32 -1.80 11.90
C GLY A 137 -19.16 -2.87 12.60
N ARG A 138 -19.97 -3.66 11.87
CA ARG A 138 -20.79 -4.74 12.46
C ARG A 138 -19.97 -5.99 12.75
N SER A 139 -19.03 -6.30 11.87
CA SER A 139 -18.00 -7.31 12.11
C SER A 139 -16.68 -6.62 12.40
N LEU A 140 -16.04 -6.96 13.52
CA LEU A 140 -14.73 -6.46 13.89
C LEU A 140 -13.92 -7.56 14.60
N ARG A 141 -12.61 -7.58 14.36
CA ARG A 141 -11.68 -8.54 14.93
C ARG A 141 -10.39 -7.85 15.35
N LEU A 142 -9.91 -8.20 16.53
CA LEU A 142 -8.64 -7.72 17.06
C LEU A 142 -7.49 -8.59 16.48
N ALA A 143 -6.67 -7.99 15.63
CA ALA A 143 -5.53 -8.66 14.99
C ALA A 143 -4.35 -8.86 15.97
N SER A 144 -4.12 -7.88 16.84
CA SER A 144 -3.07 -7.92 17.88
C SER A 144 -3.30 -6.84 18.93
N ALA A 145 -3.16 -7.21 20.21
CA ALA A 145 -3.26 -6.31 21.36
C ALA A 145 -1.93 -5.63 21.74
N ASN A 146 -0.82 -6.09 21.18
CA ASN A 146 0.51 -5.61 21.50
C ASN A 146 1.38 -5.61 20.25
N THR A 147 1.21 -4.58 19.43
CA THR A 147 2.25 -4.20 18.47
C THR A 147 2.75 -2.80 18.85
N PRO A 148 4.07 -2.58 18.92
CA PRO A 148 4.63 -1.26 19.16
C PRO A 148 4.08 -0.29 18.13
N SER A 149 3.98 0.97 18.52
CA SER A 149 3.76 2.08 17.60
C SER A 149 4.52 1.85 16.29
N ASN A 150 3.97 2.27 15.16
CA ASN A 150 4.73 2.35 13.90
C ASN A 150 5.97 3.27 14.02
N GLN A 151 6.19 3.86 15.20
CA GLN A 151 7.42 4.50 15.64
C GLN A 151 8.46 3.46 16.08
N LEU A 152 9.61 3.53 15.41
CA LEU A 152 10.81 2.77 15.75
C LEU A 152 11.20 2.95 17.24
N PRO A 153 11.29 1.86 18.03
CA PRO A 153 11.73 1.92 19.42
C PRO A 153 13.10 2.58 19.58
N THR A 154 13.27 3.36 20.65
CA THR A 154 14.51 4.11 20.91
C THR A 154 15.74 3.21 20.98
N SER A 155 15.60 1.97 21.49
CA SER A 155 16.69 0.99 21.53
C SER A 155 17.20 0.67 20.11
N ILE A 156 16.30 0.41 19.17
CA ILE A 156 16.62 0.10 17.78
C ILE A 156 17.15 1.34 17.07
N LYS A 157 16.51 2.50 17.28
CA LYS A 157 16.98 3.79 16.74
C LYS A 157 18.44 4.04 17.12
N ASN A 158 18.78 3.90 18.40
CA ASN A 158 20.14 4.12 18.89
C ASN A 158 21.12 3.09 18.33
N ALA A 159 20.76 1.81 18.34
CA ALA A 159 21.61 0.73 17.82
C ALA A 159 21.93 0.92 16.33
N VAL A 160 20.91 1.24 15.52
CA VAL A 160 21.05 1.45 14.08
C VAL A 160 21.84 2.72 13.77
N LEU A 161 21.56 3.85 14.43
CA LEU A 161 22.31 5.10 14.21
C LEU A 161 23.77 4.95 14.64
N GLN A 162 24.05 4.21 15.71
CA GLN A 162 25.41 3.94 16.15
C GLN A 162 26.16 3.03 15.17
N ALA A 163 25.49 2.01 14.61
CA ALA A 163 26.05 1.17 13.56
C ALA A 163 26.35 1.99 12.28
N ALA A 164 25.42 2.86 11.87
CA ALA A 164 25.56 3.74 10.71
C ALA A 164 26.68 4.78 10.90
N SER A 165 26.79 5.38 12.10
CA SER A 165 27.84 6.33 12.47
C SER A 165 29.23 5.72 12.35
N LYS A 166 29.42 4.50 12.89
CA LYS A 166 30.68 3.76 12.76
C LYS A 166 31.02 3.47 11.30
N ARG A 167 30.01 3.07 10.50
CA ARG A 167 30.22 2.68 9.09
C ARG A 167 30.58 3.84 8.19
N LEU A 168 29.90 4.97 8.36
CA LEU A 168 30.06 6.18 7.55
C LEU A 168 31.16 7.10 8.09
N GLN A 169 31.67 6.84 9.31
CA GLN A 169 32.59 7.72 10.03
C GLN A 169 32.02 9.15 10.17
N GLN A 170 30.70 9.24 10.38
CA GLN A 170 29.98 10.50 10.56
C GLN A 170 29.39 10.58 11.97
N PRO A 171 29.29 11.77 12.58
CA PRO A 171 28.61 11.92 13.85
C PRO A 171 27.12 11.58 13.71
N ILE A 172 26.52 10.97 14.75
CA ILE A 172 25.10 10.59 14.76
C ILE A 172 24.18 11.79 14.43
N SER A 173 24.57 13.02 14.80
CA SER A 173 23.81 14.25 14.49
C SER A 173 23.67 14.55 12.99
N GLN A 174 24.50 13.95 12.14
CA GLN A 174 24.43 14.08 10.68
C GLN A 174 23.68 12.92 10.01
N LEU A 175 23.14 11.98 10.79
CA LEU A 175 22.43 10.81 10.30
C LEU A 175 20.96 10.93 10.65
N THR A 176 20.11 10.51 9.72
CA THR A 176 18.66 10.57 9.92
C THR A 176 18.04 9.25 9.51
N ILE A 177 17.19 8.69 10.37
CA ILE A 177 16.35 7.56 9.96
C ILE A 177 15.23 8.15 9.11
N VAL A 178 15.18 7.73 7.87
CA VAL A 178 14.20 8.20 6.88
C VAL A 178 13.06 7.20 6.69
N GLU A 179 13.24 5.95 7.13
CA GLU A 179 12.23 4.91 7.05
C GLU A 179 12.43 3.88 8.18
N SER A 180 11.33 3.36 8.72
CA SER A 180 11.33 2.20 9.62
C SER A 180 10.08 1.38 9.42
N GLN A 181 10.23 0.08 9.19
CA GLN A 181 9.13 -0.86 8.99
C GLN A 181 9.34 -2.09 9.85
N GLN A 182 8.32 -2.51 10.59
CA GLN A 182 8.35 -3.79 11.26
C GLN A 182 8.18 -4.93 10.24
N GLN A 183 9.05 -5.93 10.28
CA GLN A 183 9.06 -7.05 9.35
C GLN A 183 9.43 -8.35 10.07
N THR A 184 8.87 -9.47 9.62
CA THR A 184 9.27 -10.80 10.08
C THR A 184 10.26 -11.40 9.08
N TRP A 185 11.43 -11.79 9.58
CA TRP A 185 12.50 -12.39 8.78
C TRP A 185 12.35 -13.91 8.73
N ARG A 186 12.72 -14.53 7.61
CA ARG A 186 12.62 -15.99 7.42
C ARG A 186 13.72 -16.81 8.10
N ASN A 187 14.74 -16.17 8.67
CA ASN A 187 15.85 -16.86 9.29
C ASN A 187 16.51 -16.02 10.40
N GLY A 188 17.33 -16.68 11.23
CA GLY A 188 18.08 -16.06 12.34
C GLY A 188 19.11 -15.00 11.93
N CYS A 189 19.47 -14.94 10.65
CA CYS A 189 20.36 -13.91 10.11
C CYS A 189 19.60 -12.72 9.53
N LEU A 190 18.30 -12.62 9.80
CA LEU A 190 17.47 -11.51 9.35
C LEU A 190 17.48 -11.38 7.81
N GLU A 191 17.55 -12.51 7.10
CA GLU A 191 17.70 -12.61 5.64
C GLU A 191 19.00 -12.02 5.08
N LEU A 192 19.99 -11.77 5.94
CA LEU A 192 21.30 -11.20 5.61
C LEU A 192 22.43 -12.11 6.10
N ALA A 193 22.41 -13.36 5.63
CA ALA A 193 23.48 -14.33 5.88
C ALA A 193 24.77 -13.94 5.16
N ASN A 194 25.92 -14.09 5.82
CA ASN A 194 27.22 -13.99 5.14
C ASN A 194 27.50 -15.27 4.31
N PRO A 195 28.42 -15.23 3.33
CA PRO A 195 28.66 -16.34 2.38
C PRO A 195 28.96 -17.71 2.98
N ASP A 196 29.33 -17.80 4.27
CA ASP A 196 29.64 -19.05 4.97
C ASP A 196 28.92 -19.17 6.33
N GLU A 197 27.87 -18.37 6.53
CA GLU A 197 27.13 -18.32 7.80
C GLU A 197 25.88 -19.20 7.76
N PHE A 198 25.79 -20.15 8.69
CA PHE A 198 24.60 -20.96 8.87
C PHE A 198 23.58 -20.22 9.74
N CYS A 199 22.40 -19.97 9.18
CA CYS A 199 21.31 -19.28 9.85
C CYS A 199 20.23 -20.28 10.29
N THR A 200 19.66 -20.06 11.47
CA THR A 200 18.49 -20.83 11.89
C THR A 200 17.31 -20.55 10.96
N GLN A 201 16.44 -21.52 10.71
CA GLN A 201 15.23 -21.35 9.88
C GLN A 201 14.04 -20.78 10.67
N ALA A 202 14.27 -20.26 11.87
CA ALA A 202 13.22 -19.69 12.70
C ALA A 202 12.78 -18.32 12.14
N LEU A 203 11.47 -18.07 12.16
CA LEU A 203 10.93 -16.75 11.88
C LEU A 203 11.31 -15.78 12.99
N VAL A 204 11.90 -14.64 12.64
CA VAL A 204 12.36 -13.63 13.60
C VAL A 204 11.62 -12.32 13.39
N PRO A 205 10.75 -11.88 14.31
CA PRO A 205 10.17 -10.54 14.27
C PRO A 205 11.26 -9.47 14.43
N GLY A 206 11.13 -8.38 13.71
CA GLY A 206 12.18 -7.36 13.65
C GLY A 206 11.82 -6.11 12.89
N TRP A 207 12.84 -5.32 12.53
CA TRP A 207 12.67 -4.02 11.88
C TRP A 207 13.62 -3.86 10.70
N ARG A 208 13.08 -3.39 9.57
CA ARG A 208 13.83 -2.81 8.46
C ARG A 208 13.95 -1.31 8.71
N VAL A 209 15.17 -0.79 8.80
CA VAL A 209 15.44 0.62 9.11
C VAL A 209 16.34 1.23 8.05
N VAL A 210 15.94 2.35 7.46
CA VAL A 210 16.72 3.07 6.46
C VAL A 210 17.30 4.33 7.08
N VAL A 211 18.62 4.46 7.03
CA VAL A 211 19.37 5.62 7.50
C VAL A 211 19.91 6.38 6.32
N SER A 212 19.58 7.67 6.22
CA SER A 212 20.20 8.61 5.30
C SER A 212 21.40 9.29 5.95
N GLY A 213 22.54 9.23 5.27
CA GLY A 213 23.70 10.12 5.47
C GLY A 213 23.80 11.15 4.34
N ARG A 214 24.93 11.86 4.24
CA ARG A 214 25.10 12.97 3.27
C ARG A 214 24.88 12.58 1.81
N GLN A 215 25.38 11.41 1.40
CA GLN A 215 25.33 10.96 -0.01
C GLN A 215 24.98 9.47 -0.16
N GLN A 216 24.64 8.81 0.95
CA GLN A 216 24.44 7.35 0.98
C GLN A 216 23.30 7.02 1.93
N THR A 217 22.47 6.07 1.52
CA THR A 217 21.44 5.46 2.35
C THR A 217 21.86 4.05 2.72
N LEU A 218 21.77 3.71 4.00
CA LEU A 218 22.06 2.38 4.53
C LEU A 218 20.76 1.72 4.98
N VAL A 219 20.55 0.46 4.61
CA VAL A 219 19.39 -0.33 5.06
C VAL A 219 19.87 -1.35 6.08
N TYR A 220 19.27 -1.33 7.26
CA TYR A 220 19.57 -2.26 8.34
C TYR A 220 18.37 -3.15 8.62
N HIS A 221 18.63 -4.43 8.87
CA HIS A 221 17.65 -5.35 9.44
C HIS A 221 18.00 -5.59 10.91
N THR A 222 17.01 -5.52 11.78
CA THR A 222 17.18 -5.78 13.21
C THR A 222 16.17 -6.80 13.69
N ASN A 223 16.44 -7.44 14.83
CA ASN A 223 15.41 -8.16 15.58
C ASN A 223 14.53 -7.17 16.37
N GLN A 224 13.48 -7.68 17.03
CA GLN A 224 12.49 -6.88 17.74
C GLN A 224 13.07 -5.98 18.84
N THR A 225 14.21 -6.34 19.42
CA THR A 225 14.86 -5.59 20.53
C THR A 225 15.94 -4.62 20.06
N GLY A 226 16.47 -4.82 18.85
CA GLY A 226 17.65 -4.12 18.34
C GLY A 226 18.98 -4.69 18.84
N SER A 227 18.98 -5.87 19.49
CA SER A 227 20.22 -6.53 19.95
C SER A 227 21.03 -7.13 18.80
N VAL A 228 20.38 -7.43 17.68
CA VAL A 228 21.03 -7.84 16.43
C VAL A 228 20.73 -6.78 15.39
N VAL A 229 21.77 -6.20 14.79
CA VAL A 229 21.66 -5.19 13.73
C VAL A 229 22.58 -5.61 12.59
N ARG A 230 22.00 -5.89 11.43
CA ARG A 230 22.73 -6.33 10.23
C ARG A 230 22.57 -5.31 9.12
N LEU A 231 23.70 -4.89 8.55
CA LEU A 231 23.70 -4.05 7.36
C LEU A 231 23.32 -4.91 6.16
N ASN A 232 22.29 -4.50 5.44
CA ASN A 232 22.05 -5.03 4.12
C ASN A 232 23.15 -4.46 3.20
N GLN A 233 24.22 -5.24 2.98
CA GLN A 233 25.37 -4.84 2.17
C GLN A 233 25.03 -4.77 0.66
N LYS A 234 23.89 -5.36 0.28
CA LYS A 234 23.31 -5.34 -1.06
C LYS A 234 21.81 -5.04 -0.94
N PRO A 235 21.40 -3.82 -0.51
CA PRO A 235 19.98 -3.47 -0.47
C PRO A 235 19.33 -3.56 -1.87
N ASN A 236 20.18 -3.66 -2.90
CA ASN A 236 19.94 -3.79 -4.32
C ASN A 236 19.62 -5.21 -4.82
N GLN A 237 19.38 -6.19 -3.95
CA GLN A 237 18.96 -7.56 -4.33
C GLN A 237 17.48 -7.89 -4.07
N SER A 238 16.64 -6.91 -3.73
CA SER A 238 15.24 -7.00 -4.15
C SER A 238 15.28 -6.88 -5.67
N THR A 239 15.13 -7.99 -6.41
CA THR A 239 14.97 -7.93 -7.86
C THR A 239 13.76 -7.06 -8.14
N LEU A 240 13.97 -5.77 -8.49
CA LEU A 240 12.91 -4.97 -9.07
C LEU A 240 12.54 -5.66 -10.38
N THR A 241 11.46 -6.44 -10.34
CA THR A 241 10.90 -7.03 -11.54
C THR A 241 10.25 -5.90 -12.32
N PRO A 242 10.79 -5.49 -13.47
CA PRO A 242 10.17 -4.44 -14.25
C PRO A 242 8.82 -4.95 -14.76
N VAL A 243 7.81 -4.09 -14.71
CA VAL A 243 6.50 -4.32 -15.33
C VAL A 243 6.39 -3.47 -16.58
N THR A 244 5.59 -3.88 -17.56
CA THR A 244 5.35 -3.05 -18.74
C THR A 244 4.34 -1.95 -18.40
N ILE A 245 4.63 -0.71 -18.79
CA ILE A 245 3.70 0.42 -18.67
C ILE A 245 2.55 0.20 -19.67
N PRO A 246 1.29 0.13 -19.22
CA PRO A 246 0.14 0.07 -20.11
C PRO A 246 0.14 1.22 -21.11
N VAL A 247 -0.27 0.97 -22.36
CA VAL A 247 -0.27 2.00 -23.41
C VAL A 247 -1.12 3.22 -23.02
N SER A 248 -2.21 3.00 -22.27
CA SER A 248 -3.08 4.05 -21.73
C SER A 248 -2.41 4.95 -20.67
N GLU A 249 -1.34 4.47 -20.04
CA GLU A 249 -0.58 5.19 -19.01
C GLU A 249 0.71 5.80 -19.54
N LEU A 250 1.03 5.57 -20.83
CA LEU A 250 2.17 6.21 -21.45
C LEU A 250 1.89 7.71 -21.65
N PRO A 251 2.85 8.58 -21.31
CA PRO A 251 2.70 10.01 -21.56
C PRO A 251 2.72 10.30 -23.07
N PRO A 252 2.16 11.44 -23.52
CA PRO A 252 2.17 11.82 -24.93
C PRO A 252 3.58 11.83 -25.52
N PRO A 253 3.75 11.58 -26.84
CA PRO A 253 5.05 11.72 -27.50
C PRO A 253 5.68 13.09 -27.23
N LEU A 254 7.02 13.17 -27.30
CA LEU A 254 7.72 14.43 -27.15
C LEU A 254 7.43 15.36 -28.34
N ASP A 255 7.25 16.65 -28.06
CA ASP A 255 7.21 17.68 -29.10
C ASP A 255 8.51 17.75 -29.90
N ARG A 256 8.44 18.32 -31.11
CA ARG A 256 9.52 18.30 -32.12
C ARG A 256 10.88 18.75 -31.59
N ASP A 257 10.91 19.76 -30.71
CA ASP A 257 12.14 20.36 -30.20
C ASP A 257 12.57 19.82 -28.82
N VAL A 258 11.73 19.02 -28.18
CA VAL A 258 12.01 18.39 -26.88
C VAL A 258 12.83 17.11 -27.11
N VAL A 259 14.00 17.04 -26.49
CA VAL A 259 14.91 15.89 -26.62
C VAL A 259 14.79 14.93 -25.44
N PHE A 260 14.30 15.41 -24.30
CA PHE A 260 14.09 14.60 -23.11
C PHE A 260 13.04 15.25 -22.20
N ARG A 261 12.25 14.44 -21.51
CA ARG A 261 11.26 14.88 -20.53
C ARG A 261 11.34 14.02 -19.27
N GLN A 262 11.17 14.65 -18.12
CA GLN A 262 10.83 13.99 -16.87
C GLN A 262 9.45 14.49 -16.39
N ILE A 263 8.57 13.57 -16.02
CA ILE A 263 7.37 13.88 -15.23
C ILE A 263 7.60 13.32 -13.83
N SER A 264 7.54 14.17 -12.81
CA SER A 264 7.56 13.74 -11.40
C SER A 264 6.17 13.94 -10.80
N SER A 265 5.57 12.89 -10.23
CA SER A 265 4.23 12.93 -9.65
C SER A 265 4.20 12.16 -8.33
N GLY A 266 3.43 12.64 -7.35
CA GLY A 266 3.28 12.01 -6.04
C GLY A 266 3.87 12.83 -4.90
N GLY A 267 4.38 12.15 -3.87
CA GLY A 267 4.77 12.78 -2.61
C GLY A 267 3.58 13.18 -1.73
N PHE A 268 3.86 13.60 -0.50
CA PHE A 268 2.84 14.05 0.47
C PHE A 268 1.91 15.16 -0.06
N ALA A 269 2.42 16.03 -0.94
CA ALA A 269 1.64 17.12 -1.53
C ALA A 269 0.85 16.71 -2.79
N GLY A 270 1.11 15.52 -3.36
CA GLY A 270 0.45 15.03 -4.57
C GLY A 270 0.65 15.92 -5.79
N THR A 271 1.80 16.61 -5.89
CA THR A 271 2.06 17.57 -6.97
C THR A 271 2.69 16.89 -8.17
N THR A 272 2.32 17.33 -9.38
CA THR A 272 2.92 16.84 -10.62
C THR A 272 3.71 17.97 -11.28
N TYR A 273 4.97 17.71 -11.59
CA TYR A 273 5.81 18.61 -12.39
C TYR A 273 6.24 17.92 -13.66
N GLU A 274 6.23 18.65 -14.76
CA GLU A 274 6.87 18.26 -16.01
C GLU A 274 8.12 19.11 -16.19
N THR A 275 9.25 18.48 -16.49
CA THR A 275 10.51 19.14 -16.86
C THR A 275 10.95 18.65 -18.22
N VAL A 276 11.02 19.55 -19.20
CA VAL A 276 11.44 19.27 -20.57
C VAL A 276 12.79 19.92 -20.87
N LEU A 277 13.65 19.18 -21.57
CA LEU A 277 14.91 19.67 -22.12
C LEU A 277 14.76 19.81 -23.64
N LEU A 278 14.94 21.02 -24.15
CA LEU A 278 14.92 21.31 -25.57
C LEU A 278 16.30 21.14 -26.21
N ARG A 279 16.32 20.88 -27.51
CA ARG A 279 17.55 20.73 -28.31
C ARG A 279 18.48 21.94 -28.23
N ASN A 280 17.92 23.14 -28.04
CA ASN A 280 18.65 24.40 -27.93
C ASN A 280 19.22 24.68 -26.52
N GLY A 281 19.03 23.76 -25.56
CA GLY A 281 19.51 23.87 -24.19
C GLY A 281 18.55 24.56 -23.21
N GLN A 282 17.35 24.94 -23.61
CA GLN A 282 16.34 25.40 -22.65
C GLN A 282 15.83 24.23 -21.81
N LEU A 283 15.79 24.43 -20.50
CA LEU A 283 15.22 23.52 -19.52
C LEU A 283 13.99 24.21 -18.93
N ILE A 284 12.80 23.68 -19.23
CA ILE A 284 11.53 24.26 -18.79
C ILE A 284 10.91 23.32 -17.79
N ARG A 285 10.55 23.81 -16.61
CA ARG A 285 9.78 23.06 -15.61
C ARG A 285 8.46 23.77 -15.37
N VAL A 286 7.36 23.03 -15.40
CA VAL A 286 6.00 23.51 -15.13
C VAL A 286 5.31 22.60 -14.12
N ARG A 287 4.39 23.16 -13.34
CA ARG A 287 3.49 22.40 -12.47
C ARG A 287 2.23 22.07 -13.28
N ILE A 288 1.88 20.78 -13.34
CA ILE A 288 0.74 20.31 -14.11
C ILE A 288 -0.51 20.36 -13.22
N GLY A 289 -1.61 20.91 -13.76
CA GLY A 289 -2.92 20.90 -13.10
C GLY A 289 -3.29 22.15 -12.30
N ASP A 290 -2.50 23.22 -12.37
CA ASP A 290 -3.01 24.56 -12.05
C ASP A 290 -3.36 25.32 -13.33
N ALA A 291 -4.39 26.16 -13.28
CA ALA A 291 -4.92 26.86 -14.45
C ALA A 291 -3.97 27.94 -15.01
N ASN A 292 -2.82 28.19 -14.37
CA ASN A 292 -1.99 29.38 -14.57
C ASN A 292 -0.50 29.10 -14.77
N ASP A 293 -0.05 27.85 -14.97
CA ASP A 293 1.38 27.49 -15.02
C ASP A 293 2.18 28.12 -13.88
N SER A 294 1.61 28.12 -12.67
CA SER A 294 1.95 29.08 -11.62
C SER A 294 3.40 28.99 -11.11
N GLU A 295 4.05 27.86 -11.37
CA GLU A 295 5.44 27.57 -10.98
C GLU A 295 6.36 27.31 -12.19
N ARG A 296 6.05 27.94 -13.34
CA ARG A 296 6.89 27.83 -14.53
C ARG A 296 8.28 28.43 -14.31
N SER A 297 9.31 27.63 -14.54
CA SER A 297 10.70 28.07 -14.56
C SER A 297 11.36 27.70 -15.89
N VAL A 298 12.20 28.62 -16.39
CA VAL A 298 13.00 28.43 -17.60
C VAL A 298 14.44 28.70 -17.25
N ARG A 299 15.27 27.67 -17.35
CA ARG A 299 16.72 27.72 -17.16
C ARG A 299 17.43 27.28 -18.42
N ARG A 300 18.74 27.44 -18.49
CA ARG A 300 19.50 27.09 -19.68
C ARG A 300 20.75 26.29 -19.36
N VAL A 301 21.04 25.32 -20.22
CA VAL A 301 22.31 24.59 -20.30
C VAL A 301 22.93 24.83 -21.67
N SER A 302 24.25 24.61 -21.78
CA SER A 302 24.93 24.71 -23.08
C SER A 302 24.48 23.58 -24.02
N VAL A 303 24.48 23.88 -25.32
CA VAL A 303 24.21 22.86 -26.36
C VAL A 303 25.22 21.70 -26.28
N GLN A 304 26.45 21.96 -25.82
CA GLN A 304 27.45 20.92 -25.60
C GLN A 304 27.05 19.96 -24.47
N GLN A 305 26.52 20.47 -23.36
CA GLN A 305 25.97 19.64 -22.28
C GLN A 305 24.79 18.80 -22.77
N VAL A 306 23.88 19.38 -23.58
CA VAL A 306 22.79 18.61 -24.21
C VAL A 306 23.34 17.46 -25.05
N ARG A 307 24.32 17.71 -25.93
CA ARG A 307 24.94 16.66 -26.75
C ARG A 307 25.66 15.60 -25.91
N GLN A 308 26.31 15.97 -24.81
CA GLN A 308 26.93 15.01 -23.89
C GLN A 308 25.89 14.13 -23.21
N PHE A 309 24.78 14.73 -22.75
CA PHE A 309 23.66 14.00 -22.17
C PHE A 309 23.03 13.02 -23.18
N LEU A 310 22.74 13.45 -24.41
CA LEU A 310 22.19 12.56 -25.44
C LEU A 310 23.12 11.38 -25.77
N ARG A 311 24.43 11.62 -25.87
CA ARG A 311 25.42 10.54 -26.04
C ARG A 311 25.43 9.56 -24.86
N SER A 312 25.15 10.03 -23.65
CA SER A 312 25.04 9.13 -22.49
C SER A 312 23.84 8.18 -22.61
N LEU A 313 22.69 8.66 -23.13
CA LEU A 313 21.52 7.81 -23.35
C LEU A 313 21.82 6.66 -24.32
N GLU A 314 22.57 6.95 -25.39
CA GLU A 314 23.02 5.95 -26.36
C GLU A 314 24.04 4.99 -25.74
N ARG A 315 25.09 5.52 -25.10
CA ARG A 315 26.17 4.74 -24.47
C ARG A 315 25.65 3.75 -23.45
N TYR A 316 24.69 4.15 -22.63
CA TYR A 316 24.09 3.32 -21.58
C TYR A 316 22.81 2.61 -22.04
N LYS A 317 22.57 2.55 -23.36
CA LYS A 317 21.49 1.79 -23.98
C LYS A 317 20.12 2.07 -23.34
N PHE A 318 19.77 3.35 -23.17
CA PHE A 318 18.50 3.73 -22.52
C PHE A 318 17.27 3.07 -23.16
N THR A 319 17.31 2.81 -24.46
CA THR A 319 16.26 2.11 -25.23
C THR A 319 15.98 0.68 -24.78
N GLN A 320 16.86 0.05 -23.99
CA GLN A 320 16.60 -1.28 -23.42
C GLN A 320 15.50 -1.26 -22.34
N PHE A 321 15.16 -0.08 -21.82
CA PHE A 321 14.15 0.10 -20.77
C PHE A 321 12.78 0.53 -21.32
N ARG A 322 12.49 0.13 -22.56
CA ARG A 322 11.34 0.64 -23.31
C ARG A 322 10.03 0.21 -22.68
N ASN A 323 9.26 1.21 -22.28
CA ASN A 323 7.95 1.09 -21.67
C ASN A 323 7.99 0.21 -20.41
N LEU A 324 9.09 0.30 -19.63
CA LEU A 324 9.22 -0.41 -18.37
C LEU A 324 8.96 0.52 -17.18
N SER A 325 8.23 0.02 -16.19
CA SER A 325 8.09 0.62 -14.88
C SER A 325 8.79 -0.25 -13.84
N TYR A 326 9.51 0.42 -12.95
CA TYR A 326 10.12 -0.16 -11.76
C TYR A 326 9.24 0.24 -10.57
N PRO A 327 8.28 -0.62 -10.17
CA PRO A 327 7.28 -0.26 -9.17
C PRO A 327 7.91 -0.07 -7.79
N ALA A 328 7.26 0.73 -6.94
CA ALA A 328 7.68 0.86 -5.56
C ALA A 328 7.48 -0.47 -4.81
N PRO A 329 8.27 -0.74 -3.76
CA PRO A 329 8.06 -1.92 -2.92
C PRO A 329 6.64 -1.95 -2.35
N GLY A 330 6.10 -3.16 -2.15
CA GLY A 330 4.77 -3.32 -1.55
C GLY A 330 4.67 -2.61 -0.19
N GLY A 331 3.64 -1.78 -0.02
CA GLY A 331 3.44 -0.99 1.20
C GLY A 331 4.15 0.37 1.21
N ALA A 332 4.88 0.74 0.16
CA ALA A 332 5.37 2.10 -0.02
C ALA A 332 4.21 3.07 -0.23
N ALA A 333 4.24 4.18 0.51
CA ALA A 333 3.32 5.31 0.35
C ALA A 333 4.13 6.60 0.18
N ASP A 334 3.47 7.65 -0.32
CA ASP A 334 4.02 9.02 -0.41
C ASP A 334 5.33 9.16 -1.19
N TYR A 335 5.65 8.21 -2.07
CA TYR A 335 6.82 8.27 -2.94
C TYR A 335 6.57 9.16 -4.15
N ILE A 336 7.67 9.67 -4.72
CA ILE A 336 7.62 10.38 -5.99
C ILE A 336 7.93 9.39 -7.10
N THR A 337 7.01 9.30 -8.06
CA THR A 337 7.20 8.57 -9.31
C THR A 337 7.82 9.49 -10.35
N TYR A 338 8.89 9.05 -10.98
CA TYR A 338 9.59 9.71 -12.07
C TYR A 338 9.38 8.95 -13.37
N THR A 339 8.81 9.61 -14.37
CA THR A 339 8.66 9.07 -15.72
C THR A 339 9.60 9.80 -16.66
N LEU A 340 10.63 9.10 -17.15
CA LEU A 340 11.62 9.62 -18.08
C LEU A 340 11.24 9.24 -19.51
N THR A 341 11.10 10.23 -20.39
CA THR A 341 10.78 10.04 -21.80
C THR A 341 11.89 10.60 -22.69
N SER A 342 12.31 9.81 -23.66
CA SER A 342 13.10 10.22 -24.83
C SER A 342 12.30 9.93 -26.10
N GLN A 343 12.83 10.28 -27.28
CA GLN A 343 12.14 10.04 -28.56
C GLN A 343 11.72 8.59 -28.83
N LYS A 344 12.41 7.61 -28.23
CA LYS A 344 12.18 6.17 -28.50
C LYS A 344 11.89 5.33 -27.25
N ASN A 345 11.86 5.95 -26.08
CA ASN A 345 11.90 5.23 -24.81
C ASN A 345 11.16 5.99 -23.72
N THR A 346 10.30 5.29 -22.99
CA THR A 346 9.70 5.75 -21.73
C THR A 346 10.04 4.74 -20.65
N VAL A 347 10.52 5.21 -19.49
CA VAL A 347 10.76 4.38 -18.31
C VAL A 347 10.24 5.10 -17.07
N GLN A 348 9.68 4.35 -16.13
CA GLN A 348 9.16 4.86 -14.88
C GLN A 348 9.90 4.24 -13.69
N TYR A 349 10.20 5.03 -12.67
CA TYR A 349 10.75 4.57 -11.40
C TYR A 349 10.27 5.45 -10.26
N ASN A 350 10.65 5.11 -9.02
CA ASN A 350 10.33 5.88 -7.82
C ASN A 350 11.60 6.20 -7.02
N ASP A 351 11.57 7.26 -6.22
CA ASP A 351 12.67 7.67 -5.34
C ASP A 351 13.15 6.57 -4.39
N ILE A 352 12.23 5.79 -3.82
CA ILE A 352 12.56 4.65 -2.92
C ILE A 352 13.44 3.61 -3.64
N SER A 353 13.13 3.33 -4.90
CA SER A 353 13.76 2.27 -5.69
C SER A 353 14.91 2.77 -6.57
N GLN A 354 15.23 4.07 -6.55
CA GLN A 354 16.20 4.67 -7.48
C GLN A 354 17.58 3.99 -7.41
N ASN A 355 18.02 3.62 -6.21
CA ASN A 355 19.30 2.95 -5.99
C ASN A 355 19.29 1.46 -6.39
N ASN A 356 18.10 0.90 -6.63
CA ASN A 356 17.87 -0.50 -7.00
C ASN A 356 17.69 -0.68 -8.52
N LEU A 357 17.61 0.41 -9.29
CA LEU A 357 17.46 0.35 -10.75
C LEU A 357 18.64 -0.36 -11.41
N PRO A 358 18.49 -0.90 -12.64
CA PRO A 358 19.63 -1.42 -13.40
C PRO A 358 20.74 -0.37 -13.51
N SER A 359 22.00 -0.80 -13.41
CA SER A 359 23.18 0.09 -13.36
C SER A 359 23.20 1.11 -14.50
N ASN A 360 22.89 0.68 -15.71
CA ASN A 360 22.78 1.54 -16.89
C ASN A 360 21.71 2.63 -16.73
N LEU A 361 20.55 2.30 -16.13
CA LEU A 361 19.49 3.27 -15.87
C LEU A 361 19.89 4.26 -14.76
N GLN A 362 20.57 3.79 -13.71
CA GLN A 362 21.08 4.68 -12.66
C GLN A 362 22.03 5.74 -13.21
N VAL A 363 22.92 5.36 -14.15
CA VAL A 363 23.84 6.32 -14.77
C VAL A 363 23.08 7.35 -15.60
N VAL A 364 22.02 6.96 -16.31
CA VAL A 364 21.14 7.89 -17.03
C VAL A 364 20.45 8.86 -16.07
N VAL A 365 19.87 8.37 -14.97
CA VAL A 365 19.24 9.20 -13.93
C VAL A 365 20.26 10.18 -13.34
N LYS A 366 21.47 9.72 -13.05
CA LYS A 366 22.55 10.59 -12.55
C LYS A 366 22.94 11.67 -13.57
N ALA A 367 23.09 11.32 -14.84
CA ALA A 367 23.40 12.27 -15.90
C ALA A 367 22.29 13.32 -16.07
N TRP A 368 21.03 12.90 -15.96
CA TRP A 368 19.87 13.81 -15.98
C TRP A 368 19.87 14.77 -14.78
N ASN A 369 20.12 14.27 -13.57
CA ASN A 369 20.21 15.12 -12.38
C ASN A 369 21.38 16.11 -12.46
N GLN A 370 22.49 15.72 -13.08
CA GLN A 370 23.64 16.61 -13.29
C GLN A 370 23.35 17.74 -14.28
N ILE A 371 22.75 17.43 -15.43
CA ILE A 371 22.43 18.47 -16.43
C ILE A 371 21.38 19.45 -15.88
N THR A 372 20.36 18.95 -15.19
CA THR A 372 19.32 19.80 -14.57
C THR A 372 19.88 20.69 -13.45
N ALA A 373 20.77 20.17 -12.60
CA ALA A 373 21.43 20.95 -11.55
C ALA A 373 22.39 22.02 -12.11
N SER A 374 23.00 21.77 -13.28
CA SER A 374 23.94 22.69 -13.92
C SER A 374 23.28 23.84 -14.70
N ALA A 375 21.96 23.78 -14.89
CA ALA A 375 21.23 24.82 -15.62
C ALA A 375 21.32 26.15 -14.86
N GLN A 376 21.44 27.27 -15.57
CA GLN A 376 21.40 28.61 -14.96
C GLN A 376 20.04 29.25 -15.25
#